data_AF-A0A516GBC2-F1
#
_entry.id   AF-A0A516GBC2-F1
#
_cell.length_a   1.000
_cell.length_b   1.000
_cell.length_c   1.000
_cell.angle_alpha   90.00
_cell.angle_beta   90.00
_cell.angle_gamma   90.00
#
_symmetry.space_group_name_H-M   'P 1'
#
loop_
_entity.id
_entity.type
_entity.pdbx_description
1 polymer ?
#
loop_
_entity_poly.entity_id
_entity_poly.type
_entity_poly.pdbx_seq_one_letter_code
_entity_poly.pdbx_strand_id
1 'polypeptide(L)'
;MTGTPTLPRATALPHRVLVVGTMLVHVAFSLLVVFGGFLAWWQPWLLWLHVPAVLWAVAGQVRDLPCPLTTWENAARERGGWPRLTETGYIDHYFTGVLYPVAWKPRMPFFVLAVILVSWIGLLLP
;
A
#
# COMPACT_ATOMS: atom_id res chain seq x y z
N MET A 1 -31.31 -18.59 17.60
CA MET A 1 -31.78 -17.67 16.55
C MET A 1 -30.57 -16.92 15.98
N THR A 2 -29.75 -17.57 15.16
CA THR A 2 -28.62 -16.94 14.47
C THR A 2 -29.02 -16.80 13.01
N GLY A 3 -29.54 -15.62 12.64
CA GLY A 3 -29.82 -15.30 11.25
C GLY A 3 -28.51 -15.27 10.48
N THR A 4 -28.25 -16.31 9.69
CA THR A 4 -27.16 -16.35 8.72
C THR A 4 -27.39 -15.21 7.72
N PRO A 5 -26.53 -14.18 7.63
CA PRO A 5 -26.71 -13.14 6.62
C PRO A 5 -26.40 -13.75 5.24
N THR A 6 -27.41 -14.18 4.51
CA THR A 6 -27.27 -14.60 3.11
C THR A 6 -27.14 -13.36 2.24
N LEU A 7 -25.92 -12.84 2.11
CA LEU A 7 -25.63 -11.80 1.13
C LEU A 7 -25.79 -12.39 -0.29
N PRO A 8 -26.53 -11.73 -1.20
CA PRO A 8 -26.71 -12.20 -2.56
C PRO A 8 -25.35 -12.30 -3.26
N ARG A 9 -25.05 -13.46 -3.86
CA ARG A 9 -23.76 -13.80 -4.50
C ARG A 9 -23.26 -12.75 -5.50
N ALA A 10 -24.17 -11.94 -6.05
CA ALA A 10 -23.91 -10.85 -6.98
C ALA A 10 -23.27 -9.59 -6.35
N THR A 11 -23.49 -9.30 -5.06
CA THR A 11 -22.81 -8.18 -4.37
C THR A 11 -21.44 -8.59 -3.83
N ALA A 12 -21.21 -9.88 -3.57
CA ALA A 12 -19.93 -10.39 -3.11
C ALA A 12 -18.79 -10.24 -4.13
N LEU A 13 -19.09 -10.29 -5.44
CA LEU A 13 -18.11 -10.20 -6.53
C LEU A 13 -17.49 -8.79 -6.68
N PRO A 14 -18.25 -7.69 -6.81
CA PRO A 14 -17.68 -6.35 -6.97
C PRO A 14 -16.88 -5.90 -5.73
N HIS A 15 -17.31 -6.30 -4.53
CA HIS A 15 -16.55 -6.02 -3.30
C HIS A 15 -15.25 -6.82 -3.21
N ARG A 16 -15.25 -8.10 -3.61
CA ARG A 16 -14.02 -8.90 -3.69
C ARG A 16 -13.05 -8.35 -4.72
N VAL A 17 -13.54 -7.89 -5.87
CA VAL A 17 -12.73 -7.23 -6.90
C VAL A 17 -12.13 -5.94 -6.35
N LEU A 18 -12.87 -5.16 -5.57
CA LEU A 18 -12.36 -3.94 -4.95
C LEU A 18 -11.24 -4.23 -3.95
N VAL A 19 -11.41 -5.26 -3.11
CA VAL A 19 -10.40 -5.66 -2.10
C VAL A 19 -9.15 -6.19 -2.79
N VAL A 20 -9.30 -7.11 -3.75
CA VAL A 20 -8.17 -7.68 -4.50
C VAL A 20 -7.50 -6.62 -5.36
N GLY A 21 -8.26 -5.76 -6.01
CA GLY A 21 -7.74 -4.63 -6.79
C GLY A 21 -6.96 -3.66 -5.93
N THR A 22 -7.50 -3.30 -4.76
CA THR A 22 -6.84 -2.43 -3.78
C THR A 22 -5.54 -3.06 -3.27
N MET A 23 -5.54 -4.36 -2.98
CA MET A 23 -4.33 -5.09 -2.59
C MET A 23 -3.29 -5.08 -3.72
N LEU A 24 -3.69 -5.41 -4.95
CA LEU A 24 -2.78 -5.43 -6.11
C LEU A 24 -2.19 -4.05 -6.38
N VAL A 25 -3.01 -3.00 -6.27
CA VAL A 25 -2.55 -1.61 -6.40
C VAL A 25 -1.57 -1.26 -5.28
N HIS A 26 -1.84 -1.66 -4.03
CA HIS A 26 -0.89 -1.43 -2.94
C HIS A 26 0.43 -2.17 -3.14
N VAL A 27 0.40 -3.44 -3.56
CA VAL A 27 1.61 -4.21 -3.86
C VAL A 27 2.38 -3.56 -5.01
N ALA A 28 1.70 -3.20 -6.10
CA ALA A 28 2.32 -2.52 -7.23
C ALA A 28 2.93 -1.17 -6.81
N PHE A 29 2.25 -0.40 -5.97
CA PHE A 29 2.77 0.84 -5.41
C PHE A 29 4.01 0.61 -4.54
N SER A 30 3.99 -0.38 -3.64
CA SER A 30 5.16 -0.75 -2.83
C SER A 30 6.35 -1.18 -3.69
N LEU A 31 6.10 -1.96 -4.75
CA LEU A 31 7.13 -2.34 -5.71
C LEU A 31 7.67 -1.13 -6.46
N LEU A 32 6.82 -0.18 -6.87
CA LEU A 32 7.25 1.05 -7.52
C LEU A 32 8.08 1.92 -6.58
N VAL A 33 7.76 1.98 -5.29
CA VAL A 33 8.52 2.74 -4.29
C VAL A 33 9.88 2.10 -4.01
N VAL A 34 9.98 0.77 -3.94
CA VAL A 34 11.25 0.09 -3.65
C VAL A 34 12.14 -0.04 -4.89
N PHE A 35 11.56 -0.40 -6.03
CA PHE A 35 12.30 -0.76 -7.24
C PHE A 35 12.25 0.31 -8.34
N GLY A 36 11.36 1.30 -8.26
CA GLY A 36 11.17 2.28 -9.34
C GLY A 36 12.40 3.13 -9.65
N GLY A 37 13.24 3.43 -8.65
CA GLY A 37 14.50 4.15 -8.85
C GLY A 37 15.53 3.35 -9.65
N PHE A 38 15.57 2.02 -9.49
CA PHE A 38 16.39 1.14 -10.33
C PHE A 38 15.80 0.98 -11.73
N LEU A 39 14.47 0.93 -11.85
CA LEU A 39 13.79 0.86 -13.14
C LEU A 39 14.03 2.14 -13.99
N ALA A 40 14.22 3.28 -13.32
CA ALA A 40 14.60 4.53 -13.96
C ALA A 40 16.01 4.49 -14.62
N TRP A 41 16.90 3.58 -14.22
CA TRP A 41 18.19 3.38 -14.88
C TRP A 41 18.01 2.84 -16.31
N TRP A 42 16.96 2.05 -16.54
CA TRP A 42 16.67 1.47 -17.85
C TRP A 42 15.78 2.40 -18.69
N GLN A 43 14.89 3.16 -18.05
CA GLN A 43 13.98 4.07 -18.74
C GLN A 43 13.76 5.34 -17.90
N PRO A 44 14.42 6.47 -18.23
CA PRO A 44 14.42 7.67 -17.38
C PRO A 44 13.04 8.28 -17.12
N TRP A 45 12.08 8.06 -18.01
CA TRP A 45 10.71 8.57 -17.85
C TRP A 45 9.98 7.96 -16.65
N LEU A 46 10.35 6.75 -16.21
CA LEU A 46 9.79 6.12 -15.01
C LEU A 46 10.12 6.90 -13.72
N LEU A 47 11.18 7.71 -13.72
CA LEU A 47 11.51 8.58 -12.60
C LEU A 47 10.35 9.54 -12.28
N TRP A 48 9.63 10.02 -13.31
CA TRP A 48 8.47 10.90 -13.15
C TRP A 48 7.29 10.22 -12.46
N LEU A 49 7.15 8.89 -12.56
CA LEU A 49 6.15 8.13 -11.81
C LEU A 49 6.66 7.77 -10.40
N HIS A 50 7.96 7.51 -10.30
CA HIS A 50 8.59 7.11 -9.06
C HIS A 50 8.66 8.25 -8.03
N VAL A 51 8.99 9.48 -8.43
CA VAL A 51 9.09 10.64 -7.51
C VAL A 51 7.76 10.93 -6.80
N PRO A 52 6.60 11.07 -7.47
CA PRO A 52 5.31 11.22 -6.82
C PRO A 52 4.96 10.04 -5.89
N ALA A 53 5.31 8.82 -6.28
CA ALA A 53 5.06 7.63 -5.45
C ALA A 53 5.88 7.66 -4.14
N VAL A 54 7.16 8.02 -4.21
CA VAL A 54 8.02 8.20 -3.04
C VAL A 54 7.51 9.34 -2.16
N LEU A 55 7.16 10.49 -2.74
CA LEU A 55 6.58 11.61 -2.00
C LEU A 55 5.30 11.22 -1.27
N TRP A 56 4.43 10.44 -1.93
CA TRP A 56 3.20 9.95 -1.32
C TRP A 56 3.47 8.97 -0.17
N ALA A 57 4.43 8.05 -0.35
CA ALA A 57 4.84 7.11 0.69
C ALA A 57 5.40 7.83 1.94
N VAL A 58 6.25 8.84 1.74
CA VAL A 58 6.79 9.67 2.82
C VAL A 58 5.69 10.49 3.50
N ALA A 59 4.80 11.12 2.74
CA ALA A 59 3.68 11.87 3.29
C ALA A 59 2.77 10.98 4.15
N GLY A 60 2.47 9.77 3.68
CA GLY A 60 1.71 8.76 4.42
C GLY A 60 2.33 8.41 5.77
N GLN A 61 3.66 8.28 5.82
CA GLN A 61 4.38 7.97 7.05
C GLN A 61 4.46 9.15 8.04
N VAL A 62 4.51 10.39 7.54
CA VAL A 62 4.69 11.59 8.37
C VAL A 62 3.39 12.08 8.98
N ARG A 63 2.26 12.01 8.26
CA ARG A 63 0.97 12.47 8.81
C ARG A 63 0.03 11.37 9.25
N ASP A 64 0.53 10.13 9.35
CA ASP A 64 -0.29 8.92 9.51
C ASP A 64 -1.52 8.98 8.59
N LEU A 65 -1.35 9.49 7.37
CA LEU A 65 -2.49 9.71 6.49
C LEU A 65 -3.10 8.34 6.23
N PRO A 66 -4.36 8.09 6.65
CA PRO A 66 -5.04 6.89 6.24
C PRO A 66 -5.06 6.92 4.71
N CYS A 67 -4.49 5.88 4.10
CA CYS A 67 -4.41 5.77 2.66
C CYS A 67 -5.82 6.04 2.10
N PRO A 68 -6.02 6.97 1.13
CA PRO A 68 -7.37 7.32 0.67
C PRO A 68 -8.11 6.06 0.20
N LEU A 69 -7.36 5.07 -0.30
CA LEU A 69 -7.84 3.76 -0.70
C LEU A 69 -8.46 2.94 0.46
N THR A 70 -7.95 3.07 1.69
CA THR A 70 -8.56 2.47 2.90
C THR A 70 -9.89 3.12 3.23
N THR A 71 -10.04 4.43 3.00
CA THR A 71 -11.32 5.14 3.17
C THR A 71 -12.36 4.65 2.16
N TRP A 72 -11.95 4.47 0.90
CA TRP A 72 -12.81 3.88 -0.14
C TRP A 72 -13.18 2.42 0.16
N GLU A 73 -12.22 1.61 0.64
CA GLU A 73 -12.45 0.22 1.01
C GLU A 73 -13.37 0.08 2.23
N ASN A 74 -13.21 0.92 3.25
CA ASN A 74 -14.11 0.96 4.40
C ASN A 74 -15.51 1.43 4.02
N ALA A 75 -15.64 2.43 3.14
CA ALA A 75 -16.93 2.88 2.61
C ALA A 75 -17.63 1.80 1.76
N ALA A 76 -16.86 0.93 1.09
CA ALA A 76 -17.40 -0.22 0.37
C ALA A 76 -17.77 -1.37 1.32
N ARG A 77 -16.97 -1.63 2.37
CA ARG A 77 -17.24 -2.64 3.39
C ARG A 77 -18.48 -2.33 4.23
N GLU A 78 -18.67 -1.06 4.62
CA GLU A 78 -19.89 -0.60 5.28
C GLU A 78 -21.14 -0.90 4.46
N ARG A 79 -21.12 -0.57 3.17
CA ARG A 79 -22.25 -0.82 2.26
C ARG A 79 -22.46 -2.32 2.01
N GLY A 80 -21.41 -3.13 2.15
CA GLY A 80 -21.44 -4.58 1.99
C GLY A 80 -21.74 -5.37 3.27
N GLY A 81 -21.90 -4.73 4.43
CA GLY A 81 -22.14 -5.40 5.72
C GLY A 81 -20.92 -6.10 6.33
N TRP A 82 -19.71 -5.72 5.93
CA TRP A 82 -18.46 -6.31 6.44
C TRP A 82 -17.84 -5.43 7.54
N PRO A 83 -17.14 -6.03 8.52
CA PRO A 83 -16.37 -5.27 9.50
C PRO A 83 -15.33 -4.37 8.80
N ARG A 84 -15.24 -3.10 9.22
CA ARG A 84 -14.21 -2.15 8.77
C ARG A 84 -12.81 -2.74 8.99
N LEU A 85 -11.84 -2.42 8.12
CA LEU A 85 -10.44 -2.60 8.52
C LEU A 85 -10.18 -1.69 9.73
N THR A 86 -9.49 -2.23 10.72
CA THR A 86 -8.96 -1.46 11.85
C THR A 86 -8.11 -0.28 11.35
N GLU A 87 -8.11 0.82 12.11
CA GLU A 87 -7.48 2.11 11.75
C GLU A 87 -5.97 2.06 11.52
N THR A 88 -5.32 0.91 11.77
CA THR A 88 -3.87 0.75 11.72
C THR A 88 -3.26 0.72 10.30
N GLY A 89 -4.08 0.55 9.26
CA GLY A 89 -3.66 0.67 7.85
C GLY A 89 -3.06 -0.61 7.22
N TYR A 90 -2.83 -0.57 5.89
CA TYR A 90 -2.39 -1.72 5.06
C TYR A 90 -1.08 -2.35 5.53
N ILE A 91 -0.09 -1.53 5.89
CA ILE A 91 1.23 -2.01 6.33
C ILE A 91 1.10 -2.81 7.64
N ASP A 92 0.30 -2.33 8.60
CA ASP A 92 0.11 -3.07 9.84
C ASP A 92 -0.65 -4.38 9.66
N HIS A 93 -1.57 -4.44 8.70
CA HIS A 93 -2.36 -5.63 8.46
C HIS A 93 -1.61 -6.72 7.68
N TYR A 94 -0.77 -6.32 6.71
CA TYR A 94 -0.13 -7.27 5.79
C TYR A 94 1.37 -7.49 6.04
N PHE A 95 2.06 -6.53 6.66
CA PHE A 95 3.51 -6.59 6.83
C PHE A 95 3.91 -6.80 8.28
N THR A 96 3.32 -6.02 9.18
CA THR A 96 3.64 -6.08 10.62
C THR A 96 3.13 -7.41 11.23
N GLY A 97 4.04 -8.23 11.76
CA GLY A 97 3.72 -9.53 12.39
C GLY A 97 3.65 -10.72 11.43
N VAL A 98 3.64 -10.48 10.11
CA VAL A 98 3.68 -11.53 9.07
C VAL A 98 5.02 -11.53 8.34
N LEU A 99 5.41 -10.37 7.78
CA LEU A 99 6.65 -10.23 7.01
C LEU A 99 7.83 -9.81 7.90
N TYR A 100 7.59 -8.95 8.90
CA TYR A 100 8.62 -8.54 9.86
C TYR A 100 8.05 -8.37 11.28
N PRO A 101 8.88 -8.53 12.32
CA PRO A 101 8.43 -8.39 13.71
C PRO A 101 7.94 -6.97 14.00
N VAL A 102 6.93 -6.79 14.86
CA VAL A 102 6.38 -5.46 15.23
C VAL A 102 7.46 -4.46 15.66
N ALA A 103 8.51 -4.95 16.33
CA ALA A 103 9.66 -4.15 16.75
C ALA A 103 10.41 -3.46 15.58
N TRP A 104 10.25 -3.93 14.34
CA TRP A 104 10.90 -3.40 13.14
C TRP A 104 10.08 -2.35 12.42
N LYS A 105 8.79 -2.22 12.75
CA LYS A 105 7.87 -1.21 12.19
C LYS A 105 8.47 0.21 12.17
N PRO A 106 9.08 0.76 13.25
CA PRO A 106 9.64 2.10 13.21
C PRO A 106 10.94 2.21 12.39
N ARG A 107 11.62 1.10 12.08
CA ARG A 107 12.89 1.09 11.33
C ARG A 107 12.69 0.91 9.82
N MET A 108 11.61 0.23 9.43
CA MET A 108 11.37 -0.13 8.02
C MET A 108 11.30 1.07 7.07
N PRO A 109 10.67 2.21 7.41
CA PRO A 109 10.66 3.39 6.55
C PRO A 109 12.06 3.92 6.25
N PHE A 110 12.97 3.88 7.23
CA PHE A 110 14.36 4.32 7.04
C PHE A 110 15.14 3.38 6.10
N PHE A 111 14.91 2.07 6.19
CA PHE A 111 15.48 1.10 5.25
C PHE A 111 15.00 1.35 3.81
N VAL A 112 13.70 1.54 3.62
CA VAL A 112 13.14 1.83 2.29
C VAL A 112 13.69 3.16 1.75
N LEU A 113 13.77 4.19 2.59
CA LEU A 113 14.35 5.47 2.20
C LEU A 113 15.83 5.32 1.79
N ALA A 114 16.62 4.55 2.53
CA ALA A 114 18.02 4.28 2.19
C ALA A 114 18.16 3.60 0.82
N VAL A 115 17.31 2.60 0.51
CA VAL A 115 17.28 1.92 -0.80
C VAL A 115 16.97 2.92 -1.92
N ILE A 116 15.98 3.79 -1.72
CA ILE A 116 15.61 4.83 -2.69
C ILE A 116 16.78 5.77 -2.94
N LEU A 117 17.40 6.30 -1.88
CA LEU A 117 18.53 7.22 -2.00
C LEU A 117 19.72 6.58 -2.73
N VAL A 118 20.06 5.32 -2.42
CA VAL A 118 21.10 4.58 -3.12
C VAL A 118 20.79 4.45 -4.61
N SER A 119 19.52 4.15 -4.96
CA SER A 119 19.11 4.04 -6.36
C SER A 119 19.24 5.36 -7.13
N TRP A 120 18.93 6.49 -6.47
CA TRP A 120 19.04 7.83 -7.07
C TRP A 120 20.50 8.27 -7.18
N ILE A 121 21.32 7.99 -6.17
CA ILE A 121 22.76 8.26 -6.21
C ILE A 121 23.40 7.49 -7.36
N GLY A 122 23.08 6.21 -7.52
CA GLY A 122 23.57 5.40 -8.65
C GLY A 122 23.07 5.89 -10.01
N LEU A 123 21.87 6.47 -10.09
CA LEU A 123 21.38 7.12 -11.32
C LEU A 123 22.16 8.42 -11.65
N LEU A 124 22.65 9.13 -10.63
CA LEU A 124 23.40 10.38 -10.77
C LEU A 124 24.91 10.17 -11.02
N LEU A 125 25.41 8.95 -10.81
CA LEU A 125 26.78 8.52 -11.09
C LEU A 125 26.78 7.77 -12.45
N PRO A 126 26.94 8.46 -13.60
CA PRO A 126 27.06 7.83 -14.90
C PRO A 126 28.35 7.03 -15.07
#